data_AF-A0AAW2Z8Q0-F1
#
_entry.id   AF-A0AAW2Z8Q0-F1
#
_cell.length_a   1.000
_cell.length_b   1.000
_cell.length_c   1.000
_cell.angle_alpha   90.00
_cell.angle_beta   90.00
_cell.angle_gamma   90.00
#
_symmetry.space_group_name_H-M   'P 1'
#
loop_
_entity.id
_entity.type
_entity.pdbx_description
1 polymer ?
#
loop_
_entity_poly.entity_id
_entity_poly.type
_entity_poly.pdbx_seq_one_letter_code
_entity_poly.pdbx_strand_id
1 'polypeptide(L)'
;MAFLDRTDEFNSLIQNKVQKKSFDGGAVKKRQPIVAANSKEASKKFYSEASQVSQGLQNTADILQKLTKLVKKRTPFNDNSDHIQHLTLMVKEQLATHGHTLNSLSGLIEQQKNNVYQKTEQSTQHTSHILTGLNSRLLYATQEFQKVLITRTKQKETERSRQSKFAYDSKPQSTRAVIKPPPSPMTPQNTVINMSHLEEQNQPNNGAQLLEYAPNRLTDVNDRMIQKRTDEVLQIEQDISNLGSMMGHLAVMIKQQGELMNRIDSNVMQARENVDLGQNQLMKYWRNIQGNQGLVLKMFFVLIVFIIFVAVFVIK
;
A
#
# COMPACT_ATOMS: atom_id res chain seq x y z
N MET A 1 36.10 23.55 -2.63
CA MET A 1 36.48 23.38 -1.21
C MET A 1 36.53 21.89 -0.94
N ALA A 2 37.70 21.36 -0.59
CA ALA A 2 37.84 19.95 -0.25
C ALA A 2 37.07 19.67 1.06
N PHE A 3 36.17 18.69 1.05
CA PHE A 3 35.55 18.19 2.27
C PHE A 3 36.63 17.46 3.07
N LEU A 4 37.12 18.10 4.15
CA LEU A 4 37.94 17.40 5.14
C LEU A 4 36.99 16.59 6.03
N ASP A 5 37.17 15.27 6.01
CA ASP A 5 36.50 14.38 6.94
C ASP A 5 37.07 14.61 8.36
N ARG A 6 36.22 15.13 9.25
CA ARG A 6 36.56 15.41 10.67
C ARG A 6 35.94 14.40 11.62
N THR A 7 35.48 13.27 11.10
CA THR A 7 34.87 12.20 11.91
C THR A 7 35.83 11.70 12.99
N ASP A 8 37.12 11.62 12.69
CA ASP A 8 38.13 11.14 13.64
C ASP A 8 38.42 12.14 14.77
N GLU A 9 38.46 13.43 14.45
CA GLU A 9 38.55 14.52 15.44
C GLU A 9 37.33 14.52 16.37
N PHE A 10 36.14 14.28 15.82
CA PHE A 10 34.91 14.17 16.59
C PHE A 10 34.92 12.95 17.52
N ASN A 11 35.34 11.78 17.02
CA ASN A 11 35.40 10.54 17.79
C ASN A 11 36.40 10.63 18.95
N SER A 12 37.57 11.23 18.72
CA SER A 12 38.57 11.45 19.76
C SER A 12 38.09 12.42 20.85
N LEU A 13 37.37 13.49 20.48
CA LEU A 13 36.74 14.41 21.44
C LEU A 13 35.65 13.74 22.30
N ILE A 14 34.86 12.84 21.71
CA ILE A 14 33.84 12.05 22.44
C ILE A 14 34.52 11.12 23.45
N GLN A 15 35.54 10.36 23.04
CA GLN A 15 36.26 9.43 23.93
C GLN A 15 36.91 10.18 25.10
N ASN A 16 37.52 11.32 24.83
CA ASN A 16 38.16 12.15 25.87
C ASN A 16 37.12 12.68 26.88
N LYS A 17 35.92 13.07 26.42
CA LYS A 17 34.82 13.47 27.31
C LYS A 17 34.24 12.31 28.13
N VAL A 18 34.13 11.12 27.56
CA VAL A 18 33.66 9.93 28.29
C VAL A 18 34.65 9.57 29.40
N GLN A 19 35.96 9.59 29.11
CA GLN A 19 37.00 9.35 30.11
C GLN A 19 37.02 10.45 31.19
N LYS A 20 36.81 11.73 30.82
CA LYS A 20 36.75 12.84 31.78
C LYS A 20 35.53 12.76 32.72
N LYS A 21 34.38 12.26 32.24
CA LYS A 21 33.20 11.97 33.07
C LYS A 21 33.40 10.77 34.02
N SER A 22 34.31 9.85 33.71
CA SER A 22 34.67 8.76 34.63
C SER A 22 35.59 9.22 35.76
N PHE A 23 36.31 10.33 35.58
CA PHE A 23 37.25 10.86 36.57
C PHE A 23 36.61 11.88 37.53
N ASP A 24 35.57 12.58 37.08
CA ASP A 24 34.79 13.53 37.90
C ASP A 24 33.65 12.75 38.59
N GLY A 25 33.94 12.18 39.76
CA GLY A 25 33.10 11.27 40.55
C GLY A 25 31.78 11.85 41.10
N GLY A 26 31.05 12.63 40.32
CA GLY A 26 29.69 13.04 40.62
C GLY A 26 28.74 11.87 40.40
N ALA A 27 28.29 11.25 41.50
CA ALA A 27 27.27 10.20 41.50
C ALA A 27 25.99 10.69 40.77
N VAL A 28 25.90 10.36 39.47
CA VAL A 28 24.67 10.53 38.70
C VAL A 28 23.68 9.52 39.27
N LYS A 29 22.76 10.00 40.13
CA LYS A 29 21.59 9.23 40.55
C LYS A 29 20.95 8.65 39.29
N LYS A 30 21.05 7.31 39.11
CA LYS A 30 20.28 6.56 38.11
C LYS A 30 18.81 6.84 38.40
N ARG A 31 18.21 7.83 37.71
CA ARG A 31 16.76 7.94 37.60
C ARG A 31 16.29 6.65 36.95
N GLN A 32 15.60 5.80 37.70
CA GLN A 32 15.06 4.55 37.21
C GLN A 32 14.12 4.84 36.01
N PRO A 33 14.29 4.17 34.86
CA PRO A 33 13.55 4.47 33.64
C PRO A 33 12.29 3.61 33.55
N ILE A 34 11.44 3.58 34.59
CA ILE A 34 10.25 2.71 34.57
C ILE A 34 9.24 3.21 33.51
N VAL A 35 9.19 4.52 33.25
CA VAL A 35 8.21 5.11 32.32
C VAL A 35 8.71 5.18 30.86
N ALA A 36 10.03 5.12 30.64
CA ALA A 36 10.62 5.19 29.29
C ALA A 36 10.55 3.86 28.51
N ALA A 37 10.31 2.73 29.19
CA ALA A 37 10.16 1.43 28.57
C ALA A 37 8.89 1.33 27.71
N ASN A 38 7.75 1.79 28.24
CA ASN A 38 6.45 1.73 27.54
C ASN A 38 6.41 2.58 26.26
N SER A 39 7.08 3.74 26.26
CA SER A 39 7.16 4.61 25.07
C SER A 39 7.99 3.99 23.93
N LYS A 40 9.11 3.34 24.28
CA LYS A 40 9.94 2.62 23.30
C LYS A 40 9.21 1.43 22.69
N GLU A 41 8.42 0.72 23.50
CA GLU A 41 7.64 -0.42 23.04
C GLU A 41 6.50 0.00 22.10
N ALA A 42 5.75 1.05 22.46
CA ALA A 42 4.71 1.61 21.59
C ALA A 42 5.28 2.12 20.25
N SER A 43 6.44 2.79 20.29
CA SER A 43 7.12 3.27 19.07
C SER A 43 7.60 2.10 18.22
N LYS A 44 8.21 1.07 18.82
CA LYS A 44 8.64 -0.14 18.11
C LYS A 44 7.46 -0.84 17.43
N LYS A 45 6.32 -0.95 18.13
CA LYS A 45 5.08 -1.51 17.57
C LYS A 45 4.60 -0.70 16.37
N PHE A 46 4.56 0.64 16.50
CA PHE A 46 4.21 1.53 15.40
C PHE A 46 5.09 1.30 14.16
N TYR A 47 6.42 1.33 14.32
CA TYR A 47 7.34 1.20 13.18
C TYR A 47 7.24 -0.18 12.53
N SER A 48 7.05 -1.23 13.33
CA SER A 48 6.86 -2.59 12.82
C SER A 48 5.60 -2.70 11.96
N GLU A 49 4.45 -2.22 12.46
CA GLU A 49 3.18 -2.24 11.74
C GLU A 49 3.22 -1.32 10.52
N ALA A 50 3.78 -0.11 10.64
CA ALA A 50 3.93 0.83 9.54
C ALA A 50 4.82 0.26 8.41
N SER A 51 5.90 -0.44 8.75
CA SER A 51 6.75 -1.11 7.76
C SER A 51 6.00 -2.23 7.04
N GLN A 52 5.24 -3.04 7.77
CA GLN A 52 4.43 -4.12 7.20
C GLN A 52 3.38 -3.56 6.23
N VAL A 53 2.66 -2.50 6.61
CA VAL A 53 1.69 -1.83 5.74
C VAL A 53 2.37 -1.23 4.52
N SER A 54 3.54 -0.59 4.67
CA SER A 54 4.31 -0.03 3.55
C SER A 54 4.64 -1.09 2.50
N GLN A 55 5.13 -2.25 2.93
CA GLN A 55 5.45 -3.36 2.04
C GLN A 55 4.17 -3.98 1.44
N GLY A 56 3.12 -4.12 2.25
CA GLY A 56 1.82 -4.59 1.79
C GLY A 56 1.22 -3.71 0.69
N LEU A 57 1.27 -2.38 0.86
CA LEU A 57 0.80 -1.41 -0.13
C LEU A 57 1.60 -1.49 -1.43
N GLN A 58 2.91 -1.72 -1.37
CA GLN A 58 3.73 -1.92 -2.55
C GLN A 58 3.29 -3.17 -3.32
N ASN A 59 3.10 -4.29 -2.62
CA ASN A 59 2.61 -5.53 -3.23
C ASN A 59 1.22 -5.33 -3.87
N THR A 60 0.32 -4.63 -3.18
CA THR A 60 -1.01 -4.28 -3.71
C THR A 60 -0.89 -3.42 -4.97
N ALA A 61 0.03 -2.46 -5.02
CA ALA A 61 0.29 -1.66 -6.22
C ALA A 61 0.75 -2.51 -7.41
N ASP A 62 1.65 -3.47 -7.19
CA ASP A 62 2.13 -4.37 -8.25
C ASP A 62 1.00 -5.27 -8.79
N ILE A 63 0.15 -5.78 -7.89
CA ILE A 63 -1.04 -6.56 -8.27
C ILE A 63 -2.01 -5.69 -9.06
N LEU A 64 -2.27 -4.47 -8.60
CA LEU A 64 -3.17 -3.53 -9.25
C LEU A 64 -2.68 -3.15 -10.65
N GLN A 65 -1.38 -3.01 -10.87
CA GLN A 65 -0.80 -2.82 -12.20
C GLN A 65 -1.07 -4.02 -13.12
N LYS A 66 -0.91 -5.25 -12.61
CA LYS A 66 -1.22 -6.48 -13.37
C LYS A 66 -2.70 -6.55 -13.72
N LEU A 67 -3.58 -6.30 -12.75
CA LEU A 67 -5.02 -6.25 -12.94
C LEU A 67 -5.40 -5.18 -13.98
N THR A 68 -4.81 -3.99 -13.90
CA THR A 68 -5.02 -2.91 -14.87
C THR A 68 -4.63 -3.34 -16.28
N LYS A 69 -3.50 -4.04 -16.45
CA LYS A 69 -3.07 -4.58 -17.75
C LYS A 69 -4.05 -5.61 -18.28
N LEU A 70 -4.54 -6.53 -17.43
CA LEU A 70 -5.52 -7.54 -17.81
C LEU A 70 -6.85 -6.91 -18.23
N VAL A 71 -7.39 -6.00 -17.43
CA VAL A 71 -8.62 -5.29 -17.76
C VAL A 71 -8.47 -4.48 -19.04
N LYS A 72 -7.33 -3.84 -19.30
CA LYS A 72 -7.10 -3.09 -20.56
C LYS A 72 -6.92 -3.99 -21.79
N LYS A 73 -6.42 -5.22 -21.63
CA LYS A 73 -6.16 -6.14 -22.75
C LYS A 73 -7.48 -6.76 -23.23
N ARG A 74 -8.17 -6.05 -24.13
CA ARG A 74 -9.44 -6.48 -24.72
C ARG A 74 -9.21 -7.58 -25.77
N THR A 75 -9.32 -8.86 -25.38
CA THR A 75 -9.26 -10.00 -26.32
C THR A 75 -10.62 -10.71 -26.44
N PRO A 76 -11.24 -10.78 -27.63
CA PRO A 76 -12.57 -11.35 -27.82
C PRO A 76 -12.68 -12.87 -27.59
N PHE A 77 -11.54 -13.58 -27.48
CA PHE A 77 -11.50 -15.04 -27.33
C PHE A 77 -10.94 -15.51 -25.99
N ASN A 78 -10.45 -14.59 -25.15
CA ASN A 78 -9.97 -14.91 -23.80
C ASN A 78 -10.03 -13.66 -22.91
N ASP A 79 -11.09 -13.52 -22.12
CA ASP A 79 -11.33 -12.36 -21.24
C ASP A 79 -10.60 -12.50 -19.89
N ASN A 80 -9.86 -13.60 -19.64
CA ASN A 80 -9.20 -13.89 -18.35
C ASN A 80 -10.10 -13.54 -17.13
N SER A 81 -11.42 -13.72 -17.26
CA SER A 81 -12.39 -13.15 -16.32
C SER A 81 -12.18 -13.69 -14.90
N ASP A 82 -11.82 -14.96 -14.77
CA ASP A 82 -11.55 -15.58 -13.47
C ASP A 82 -10.29 -14.99 -12.81
N HIS A 83 -9.23 -14.73 -13.60
CA HIS A 83 -8.03 -14.06 -13.08
C HIS A 83 -8.33 -12.61 -12.67
N ILE A 84 -9.12 -11.88 -13.46
CA ILE A 84 -9.55 -10.52 -13.13
C ILE A 84 -10.35 -10.54 -11.81
N GLN A 85 -11.28 -11.48 -11.66
CA GLN A 85 -12.08 -11.60 -10.45
C GLN A 85 -11.23 -11.93 -9.22
N HIS A 86 -10.32 -12.89 -9.35
CA HIS A 86 -9.41 -13.27 -8.26
C HIS A 86 -8.52 -12.11 -7.82
N LEU A 87 -7.89 -11.40 -8.76
CA LEU A 87 -7.07 -10.22 -8.45
C LEU A 87 -7.91 -9.07 -7.87
N THR A 88 -9.16 -8.93 -8.31
CA THR A 88 -10.09 -7.92 -7.78
C THR A 88 -10.40 -8.19 -6.30
N LEU A 89 -10.73 -9.44 -5.95
CA LEU A 89 -10.98 -9.85 -4.57
C LEU A 89 -9.74 -9.67 -3.69
N MET A 90 -8.57 -10.06 -4.20
CA MET A 90 -7.30 -9.91 -3.49
C MET A 90 -6.97 -8.44 -3.20
N VAL A 91 -7.09 -7.55 -4.19
CA VAL A 91 -6.85 -6.11 -4.00
C VAL A 91 -7.87 -5.52 -3.03
N LYS A 92 -9.14 -5.88 -3.15
CA LYS A 92 -10.21 -5.44 -2.23
C LYS A 92 -9.88 -5.80 -0.78
N GLU A 93 -9.54 -7.06 -0.52
CA GLU A 93 -9.19 -7.54 0.81
C GLU A 93 -7.96 -6.80 1.36
N GLN A 94 -6.88 -6.70 0.57
CA GLN A 94 -5.65 -6.02 0.99
C GLN A 94 -5.88 -4.55 1.30
N LEU A 95 -6.63 -3.82 0.47
CA LEU A 95 -6.94 -2.40 0.72
C LEU A 95 -7.74 -2.24 2.03
N ALA A 96 -8.72 -3.11 2.27
CA ALA A 96 -9.48 -3.10 3.52
C ALA A 96 -8.57 -3.36 4.74
N THR A 97 -7.73 -4.40 4.69
CA THR A 97 -6.77 -4.71 5.76
C THR A 97 -5.84 -3.54 6.04
N HIS A 98 -5.21 -2.96 5.00
CA HIS A 98 -4.32 -1.81 5.16
C HIS A 98 -5.03 -0.59 5.73
N GLY A 99 -6.27 -0.35 5.30
CA GLY A 99 -7.13 0.71 5.85
C GLY A 99 -7.40 0.53 7.35
N HIS A 100 -7.73 -0.69 7.78
CA HIS A 100 -7.93 -0.99 9.20
C HIS A 100 -6.64 -0.81 10.01
N THR A 101 -5.50 -1.30 9.54
CA THR A 101 -4.22 -1.13 10.23
C THR A 101 -3.81 0.34 10.33
N LEU A 102 -4.02 1.14 9.28
CA LEU A 102 -3.72 2.58 9.33
C LEU A 102 -4.64 3.34 10.28
N ASN A 103 -5.90 2.94 10.42
CA ASN A 103 -6.79 3.48 11.46
C ASN A 103 -6.29 3.14 12.87
N SER A 104 -5.83 1.91 13.11
CA SER A 104 -5.22 1.52 14.37
C SER A 104 -3.95 2.33 14.68
N LEU A 105 -3.08 2.51 13.69
CA LEU A 105 -1.87 3.33 13.81
C LEU A 105 -2.21 4.79 14.12
N SER A 106 -3.25 5.34 13.50
CA SER A 106 -3.76 6.68 13.79
C SER A 106 -4.20 6.81 15.26
N GLY A 107 -4.90 5.81 15.78
CA GLY A 107 -5.29 5.76 17.19
C GLY A 107 -4.10 5.75 18.15
N LEU A 108 -3.02 5.03 17.82
CA LEU A 108 -1.79 5.01 18.62
C LEU A 108 -1.11 6.38 18.66
N ILE A 109 -1.09 7.11 17.54
CA ILE A 109 -0.54 8.47 17.49
C ILE A 109 -1.36 9.44 18.35
N GLU A 110 -2.69 9.38 18.27
CA GLU A 110 -3.54 10.29 19.05
C GLU A 110 -3.41 10.01 20.56
N GLN A 111 -3.25 8.75 20.96
CA GLN A 111 -2.93 8.37 22.35
C GLN A 111 -1.56 8.87 22.80
N GLN A 112 -0.55 8.84 21.92
CA GLN A 112 0.77 9.40 22.20
C GLN A 112 0.72 10.93 22.34
N LYS A 113 -0.05 11.61 21.48
CA LYS A 113 -0.20 13.06 21.48
C LYS A 113 -0.83 13.61 22.77
N ASN A 114 -1.73 12.85 23.39
CA ASN A 114 -2.38 13.23 24.65
C ASN A 114 -1.48 13.02 25.90
N ASN A 115 -0.38 12.28 25.79
CA ASN A 115 0.56 12.06 26.90
C ASN A 115 1.64 13.14 26.94
N VAL A 116 1.34 14.25 27.62
CA VAL A 116 2.19 15.46 27.74
C VAL A 116 3.58 15.20 28.35
N TYR A 117 3.74 14.16 29.18
CA TYR A 117 4.96 13.91 29.97
C TYR A 117 6.13 13.25 29.21
N GLN A 118 5.97 12.82 27.94
CA GLN A 118 7.02 12.16 27.16
C GLN A 118 7.16 12.67 25.71
N LYS A 119 6.77 13.93 25.49
CA LYS A 119 6.76 14.55 24.16
C LYS A 119 8.17 14.90 23.69
N THR A 120 8.76 14.08 22.82
CA THR A 120 9.74 14.60 21.86
C THR A 120 8.97 15.01 20.61
N GLU A 121 8.82 16.32 20.41
CA GLU A 121 8.05 16.91 19.29
C GLU A 121 8.42 16.28 17.95
N GLN A 122 9.71 16.00 17.74
CA GLN A 122 10.25 15.39 16.53
C GLN A 122 9.78 13.94 16.31
N SER A 123 9.68 13.11 17.36
CA SER A 123 9.23 11.72 17.18
C SER A 123 7.78 11.68 16.76
N THR A 124 6.91 12.50 17.37
CA THR A 124 5.50 12.57 17.01
C THR A 124 5.30 13.11 15.59
N GLN A 125 6.09 14.12 15.19
CA GLN A 125 6.08 14.61 13.81
C GLN A 125 6.50 13.52 12.81
N HIS A 126 7.59 12.81 13.08
CA HIS A 126 8.06 11.74 12.18
C HIS A 126 7.02 10.63 12.00
N THR A 127 6.44 10.13 13.10
CA THR A 127 5.36 9.15 13.10
C THR A 127 4.14 9.65 12.31
N SER A 128 3.78 10.93 12.46
CA SER A 128 2.70 11.56 11.69
C SER A 128 3.00 11.60 10.19
N HIS A 129 4.23 11.98 9.79
CA HIS A 129 4.62 12.05 8.38
C HIS A 129 4.57 10.68 7.70
N ILE A 130 5.03 9.62 8.40
CA ILE A 130 4.92 8.25 7.90
C ILE A 130 3.46 7.90 7.64
N LEU A 131 2.59 8.17 8.61
CA LEU A 131 1.16 7.89 8.49
C LEU A 131 0.52 8.64 7.31
N THR A 132 0.83 9.93 7.13
CA THR A 132 0.35 10.71 5.98
C THR A 132 0.81 10.13 4.65
N GLY A 133 2.08 9.73 4.56
CA GLY A 133 2.63 9.09 3.37
C GLY A 133 1.94 7.77 3.05
N LEU A 134 1.71 6.93 4.06
CA LEU A 134 0.99 5.66 3.91
C LEU A 134 -0.47 5.87 3.51
N ASN A 135 -1.18 6.82 4.14
CA ASN A 135 -2.55 7.19 3.79
C ASN A 135 -2.65 7.70 2.35
N SER A 136 -1.69 8.51 1.92
CA SER A 136 -1.63 9.03 0.54
C SER A 136 -1.41 7.91 -0.48
N ARG A 137 -0.51 6.95 -0.17
CA ARG A 137 -0.31 5.75 -1.01
C ARG A 137 -1.55 4.87 -1.07
N LEU A 138 -2.22 4.67 0.06
CA LEU A 138 -3.46 3.90 0.13
C LEU A 138 -4.57 4.60 -0.66
N LEU A 139 -4.73 5.92 -0.50
CA LEU A 139 -5.70 6.71 -1.27
C LEU A 139 -5.46 6.58 -2.77
N TYR A 140 -4.20 6.67 -3.20
CA TYR A 140 -3.82 6.49 -4.60
C TYR A 140 -4.16 5.08 -5.11
N ALA A 141 -3.82 4.03 -4.36
CA ALA A 141 -4.14 2.66 -4.72
C ALA A 141 -5.66 2.42 -4.81
N THR A 142 -6.43 2.98 -3.88
CA THR A 142 -7.90 2.95 -3.88
C THR A 142 -8.49 3.66 -5.10
N GLN A 143 -7.94 4.82 -5.49
CA GLN A 143 -8.35 5.54 -6.70
C GLN A 143 -8.06 4.75 -7.98
N GLU A 144 -6.88 4.17 -8.09
CA GLU A 144 -6.52 3.33 -9.25
C GLU A 144 -7.38 2.07 -9.32
N PHE A 145 -7.69 1.45 -8.18
CA PHE A 145 -8.60 0.31 -8.12
C PHE A 145 -10.03 0.69 -8.54
N GLN A 146 -10.53 1.85 -8.10
CA GLN A 146 -11.83 2.36 -8.54
C GLN A 146 -11.88 2.53 -10.07
N LYS A 147 -10.82 3.08 -10.69
CA LYS A 147 -10.74 3.23 -12.16
C LYS A 147 -10.79 1.89 -12.88
N VAL A 148 -10.12 0.87 -12.34
CA VAL A 148 -10.14 -0.49 -12.86
C VAL A 148 -11.55 -1.07 -12.80
N LEU A 149 -12.23 -0.94 -11.66
CA LEU A 149 -13.60 -1.42 -11.47
C LEU A 149 -14.57 -0.75 -12.46
N ILE A 150 -14.51 0.58 -12.59
CA ILE A 150 -15.33 1.34 -13.55
C ILE A 150 -15.07 0.86 -14.98
N THR A 151 -13.80 0.66 -15.34
CA THR A 151 -13.42 0.16 -16.67
C THR A 151 -14.00 -1.23 -16.92
N ARG A 152 -13.93 -2.12 -15.93
CA ARG A 152 -14.48 -3.47 -16.02
C ARG A 152 -16.01 -3.47 -16.13
N THR A 153 -16.70 -2.62 -15.37
CA THR A 153 -18.16 -2.45 -15.47
C THR A 153 -18.56 -2.00 -16.87
N LYS A 154 -17.88 -0.98 -17.42
CA LYS A 154 -18.13 -0.50 -18.78
C LYS A 154 -17.89 -1.58 -19.84
N GLN A 155 -16.87 -2.42 -19.64
CA GLN A 155 -16.60 -3.55 -20.54
C GLN A 155 -17.72 -4.58 -20.51
N LYS A 156 -18.18 -4.98 -19.33
CA LYS A 156 -19.31 -5.90 -19.15
C LYS A 156 -20.59 -5.36 -19.76
N GLU A 157 -20.87 -4.09 -19.57
CA GLU A 157 -22.04 -3.42 -20.16
C GLU A 157 -21.96 -3.44 -21.70
N THR A 158 -20.81 -3.08 -22.27
CA THR A 158 -20.61 -3.11 -23.72
C THR A 158 -20.76 -4.52 -24.29
N GLU A 159 -20.26 -5.54 -23.59
CA GLU A 159 -20.43 -6.94 -23.97
C GLU A 159 -21.89 -7.36 -23.93
N ARG A 160 -22.63 -6.99 -22.87
CA ARG A 160 -24.07 -7.21 -22.73
C ARG A 160 -24.84 -6.57 -23.88
N SER A 161 -24.56 -5.30 -24.21
CA SER A 161 -25.21 -4.60 -25.33
C SER A 161 -24.89 -5.23 -26.69
N ARG A 162 -23.70 -5.81 -26.88
CA ARG A 162 -23.40 -6.58 -28.10
C ARG A 162 -24.20 -7.87 -28.15
N GLN A 163 -24.22 -8.62 -27.05
CA GLN A 163 -24.96 -9.89 -26.97
C GLN A 163 -26.46 -9.71 -27.12
N SER A 164 -27.05 -8.65 -26.55
CA SER A 164 -28.48 -8.36 -26.73
C SER A 164 -28.85 -8.07 -28.19
N LYS A 165 -27.94 -7.44 -28.95
CA LYS A 165 -28.14 -7.22 -30.40
C LYS A 165 -28.12 -8.52 -31.21
N PHE A 166 -27.31 -9.51 -30.82
CA PHE A 166 -27.28 -10.81 -31.48
C PHE A 166 -28.39 -11.77 -30.99
N ALA A 167 -28.80 -11.65 -29.72
CA ALA A 167 -29.87 -12.46 -29.15
C ALA A 167 -31.26 -12.06 -29.67
N TYR A 168 -31.47 -10.79 -30.02
CA TYR A 168 -32.75 -10.31 -30.56
C TYR A 168 -33.08 -10.90 -31.94
N ASP A 169 -32.06 -11.20 -32.76
CA ASP A 169 -32.21 -11.84 -34.09
C ASP A 169 -32.40 -13.36 -34.02
N SER A 170 -32.33 -13.96 -32.83
CA SER A 170 -32.49 -15.42 -32.64
C SER A 170 -33.95 -15.86 -32.41
N LYS A 171 -34.94 -15.03 -32.76
CA LYS A 171 -36.31 -15.53 -32.92
C LYS A 171 -36.34 -16.40 -34.18
N PRO A 172 -36.73 -17.69 -34.12
CA PRO A 172 -36.94 -18.47 -35.33
C PRO A 172 -38.10 -17.82 -36.08
N GLN A 173 -37.79 -17.02 -37.09
CA GLN A 173 -38.76 -16.64 -38.09
C GLN A 173 -39.11 -17.93 -38.82
N SER A 174 -40.24 -18.53 -38.45
CA SER A 174 -40.91 -19.59 -39.21
C SER A 174 -41.28 -19.07 -40.60
N THR A 175 -40.28 -18.93 -41.48
CA THR A 175 -40.51 -18.98 -42.91
C THR A 175 -40.31 -20.43 -43.31
N ARG A 176 -41.43 -21.15 -43.34
CA ARG A 176 -41.52 -22.49 -43.92
C ARG A 176 -41.21 -22.38 -45.42
N ALA A 177 -39.93 -22.30 -45.77
CA ALA A 177 -39.48 -22.54 -47.14
C ALA A 177 -39.58 -24.05 -47.35
N VAL A 178 -40.62 -24.47 -48.07
CA VAL A 178 -40.79 -25.85 -48.55
C VAL A 178 -39.69 -26.10 -49.58
N ILE A 179 -38.54 -26.58 -49.13
CA ILE A 179 -37.49 -27.10 -50.00
C ILE A 179 -37.92 -28.53 -50.37
N LYS A 180 -38.49 -28.70 -51.57
CA LYS A 180 -38.68 -30.02 -52.20
C LYS A 180 -37.30 -30.69 -52.35
N PRO A 181 -37.09 -31.93 -51.89
CA PRO A 181 -35.88 -32.67 -52.23
C PRO A 181 -35.93 -33.12 -53.71
N PRO A 182 -34.80 -33.10 -54.44
CA PRO A 182 -34.73 -33.64 -55.80
C PRO A 182 -34.72 -35.19 -55.78
N PRO A 183 -35.29 -35.86 -56.80
CA PRO A 183 -35.28 -37.32 -56.88
C PRO A 183 -33.91 -37.82 -57.34
N SER A 184 -33.29 -38.71 -56.57
CA SER A 184 -32.09 -39.44 -57.00
C SER A 184 -32.49 -40.73 -57.74
N PRO A 185 -31.87 -41.06 -58.90
CA PRO A 185 -32.17 -42.26 -59.67
C PRO A 185 -31.44 -43.51 -59.15
N MET A 186 -32.10 -44.65 -59.38
CA MET A 186 -31.71 -46.02 -59.04
C MET A 186 -30.37 -46.46 -59.65
N THR A 187 -29.64 -47.32 -58.94
CA THR A 187 -28.83 -48.41 -59.52
C THR A 187 -28.97 -49.69 -58.66
N PRO A 188 -28.92 -50.90 -59.27
CA PRO A 188 -29.28 -52.16 -58.62
C PRO A 188 -28.08 -53.06 -58.26
N GLN A 189 -28.39 -54.17 -57.56
CA GLN A 189 -27.60 -55.39 -57.31
C GLN A 189 -26.50 -55.29 -56.23
N ASN A 190 -26.26 -56.26 -55.35
CA ASN A 190 -26.72 -57.65 -55.18
C ASN A 190 -26.28 -58.11 -53.77
N THR A 191 -27.04 -58.98 -53.08
CA THR A 191 -26.57 -60.22 -52.40
C THR A 191 -27.65 -60.80 -51.47
N VAL A 192 -28.42 -61.74 -52.03
CA VAL A 192 -28.77 -63.08 -51.52
C VAL A 192 -29.19 -63.28 -50.04
N ILE A 193 -30.52 -63.45 -49.87
CA ILE A 193 -31.26 -64.56 -49.21
C ILE A 193 -30.80 -65.03 -47.82
N ASN A 194 -31.64 -64.75 -46.80
CA ASN A 194 -32.17 -65.84 -45.96
C ASN A 194 -33.60 -65.48 -45.50
N MET A 195 -34.57 -66.31 -45.88
CA MET A 195 -36.00 -66.14 -45.61
C MET A 195 -36.54 -67.48 -45.09
N SER A 196 -37.05 -67.49 -43.85
CA SER A 196 -38.16 -68.34 -43.43
C SER A 196 -38.54 -68.03 -41.98
N HIS A 197 -39.65 -67.32 -41.75
CA HIS A 197 -40.93 -67.94 -41.36
C HIS A 197 -42.04 -66.87 -41.27
N LEU A 198 -43.22 -67.24 -41.76
CA LEU A 198 -44.49 -66.49 -41.89
C LEU A 198 -45.17 -66.46 -40.49
N GLU A 199 -46.08 -65.57 -40.06
CA GLU A 199 -47.34 -65.02 -40.61
C GLU A 199 -47.65 -63.71 -39.81
N GLU A 200 -47.86 -62.53 -40.41
CA GLU A 200 -49.12 -61.94 -40.93
C GLU A 200 -50.14 -61.44 -39.88
N GLN A 201 -50.13 -60.13 -39.55
CA GLN A 201 -51.32 -59.25 -39.67
C GLN A 201 -51.02 -57.74 -39.45
N ASN A 202 -51.47 -56.91 -40.41
CA ASN A 202 -51.82 -55.47 -40.38
C ASN A 202 -50.74 -54.35 -40.35
N GLN A 203 -50.61 -53.67 -41.51
CA GLN A 203 -50.01 -52.34 -41.78
C GLN A 203 -50.91 -51.16 -41.27
N PRO A 204 -50.55 -49.85 -41.38
CA PRO A 204 -49.36 -49.23 -41.98
C PRO A 204 -48.63 -48.18 -41.11
N ASN A 205 -47.33 -48.04 -41.37
CA ASN A 205 -46.63 -46.77 -41.63
C ASN A 205 -46.98 -45.54 -40.75
N ASN A 206 -46.18 -45.32 -39.69
CA ASN A 206 -45.93 -43.97 -39.14
C ASN A 206 -44.46 -43.86 -38.71
N GLY A 207 -43.56 -43.86 -39.72
CA GLY A 207 -42.20 -43.37 -39.56
C GLY A 207 -42.21 -41.84 -39.46
N ALA A 208 -42.62 -41.31 -38.31
CA ALA A 208 -42.52 -39.90 -37.97
C ALA A 208 -42.71 -39.70 -36.46
N GLN A 209 -41.87 -40.32 -35.62
CA GLN A 209 -41.71 -39.82 -34.26
C GLN A 209 -40.66 -38.73 -34.26
N LEU A 210 -41.23 -37.55 -34.44
CA LEU A 210 -40.69 -36.22 -34.40
C LEU A 210 -39.60 -36.05 -33.33
N LEU A 211 -38.49 -35.52 -33.80
CA LEU A 211 -37.43 -34.86 -33.05
C LEU A 211 -38.02 -33.62 -32.33
N GLU A 212 -38.83 -33.83 -31.30
CA GLU A 212 -39.47 -32.76 -30.54
C GLU A 212 -38.80 -32.57 -29.18
N TYR A 213 -37.53 -32.17 -29.12
CA TYR A 213 -36.98 -31.54 -27.91
C TYR A 213 -35.86 -30.55 -28.25
N ALA A 214 -36.03 -29.33 -27.71
CA ALA A 214 -35.00 -28.30 -27.44
C ALA A 214 -34.93 -27.01 -28.30
N PRO A 215 -36.02 -26.23 -28.47
CA PRO A 215 -35.87 -24.79 -28.64
C PRO A 215 -35.65 -24.01 -27.32
N ASN A 216 -35.96 -24.60 -26.15
CA ASN A 216 -35.92 -23.90 -24.85
C ASN A 216 -34.59 -23.95 -24.07
N ARG A 217 -33.58 -24.70 -24.54
CA ARG A 217 -32.29 -24.78 -23.80
C ARG A 217 -31.37 -23.60 -24.06
N LEU A 218 -31.50 -22.95 -25.22
CA LEU A 218 -30.68 -21.77 -25.56
C LEU A 218 -31.15 -20.51 -24.82
N THR A 219 -32.44 -20.37 -24.54
CA THR A 219 -33.00 -19.26 -23.76
C THR A 219 -32.63 -19.35 -22.28
N ASP A 220 -32.80 -20.53 -21.65
CA ASP A 220 -32.45 -20.75 -20.23
C ASP A 220 -30.94 -20.54 -19.96
N VAL A 221 -30.06 -20.97 -20.88
CA VAL A 221 -28.61 -20.73 -20.75
C VAL A 221 -28.28 -19.23 -20.87
N ASN A 222 -28.96 -18.50 -21.76
CA ASN A 222 -28.74 -17.08 -21.93
C ASN A 222 -29.24 -16.27 -20.72
N ASP A 223 -30.41 -16.64 -20.17
CA ASP A 223 -31.00 -15.99 -18.99
C ASP A 223 -30.12 -16.17 -17.74
N ARG A 224 -29.60 -17.37 -17.50
CA ARG A 224 -28.65 -17.63 -16.40
C ARG A 224 -27.35 -16.84 -16.55
N MET A 225 -26.86 -16.68 -17.78
CA MET A 225 -25.65 -15.91 -18.07
C MET A 225 -25.86 -14.41 -17.87
N ILE A 226 -27.03 -13.88 -18.23
CA ILE A 226 -27.41 -12.48 -18.00
C ILE A 226 -27.56 -12.20 -16.50
N GLN A 227 -28.14 -13.14 -15.74
CA GLN A 227 -28.35 -12.99 -14.29
C GLN A 227 -27.00 -12.93 -13.54
N LYS A 228 -26.11 -13.90 -13.76
CA LYS A 228 -24.76 -13.92 -13.13
C LYS A 228 -23.97 -12.64 -13.39
N ARG A 229 -24.09 -12.05 -14.59
CA ARG A 229 -23.41 -10.78 -14.93
C ARG A 229 -24.06 -9.57 -14.28
N THR A 230 -25.37 -9.59 -14.06
CA THR A 230 -26.08 -8.51 -13.36
C THR A 230 -25.67 -8.48 -11.89
N ASP A 231 -25.57 -9.64 -11.25
CA ASP A 231 -25.11 -9.78 -9.87
C ASP A 231 -23.68 -9.28 -9.69
N GLU A 232 -22.78 -9.58 -10.64
CA GLU A 232 -21.39 -9.11 -10.58
C GLU A 232 -21.28 -7.59 -10.75
N VAL A 233 -22.13 -6.96 -11.58
CA VAL A 233 -22.14 -5.50 -11.71
C VAL A 233 -22.65 -4.84 -10.42
N LEU A 234 -23.72 -5.37 -9.81
CA LEU A 234 -24.24 -4.88 -8.52
C LEU A 234 -23.18 -5.00 -7.42
N GLN A 235 -22.42 -6.09 -7.40
CA GLN A 235 -21.30 -6.26 -6.47
C GLN A 235 -20.21 -5.21 -6.69
N ILE A 236 -19.87 -4.91 -7.95
CA ILE A 236 -18.88 -3.87 -8.27
C ILE A 236 -19.39 -2.48 -7.85
N GLU A 237 -20.67 -2.19 -8.02
CA GLU A 237 -21.28 -0.92 -7.56
C GLU A 237 -21.17 -0.76 -6.03
N GLN A 238 -21.47 -1.83 -5.29
CA GLN A 238 -21.27 -1.86 -3.83
C GLN A 238 -19.80 -1.62 -3.47
N ASP A 239 -18.88 -2.27 -4.19
CA ASP A 239 -17.44 -2.12 -3.95
C ASP A 239 -16.96 -0.69 -4.22
N ILE A 240 -17.42 -0.06 -5.31
CA ILE A 240 -17.14 1.35 -5.62
C ILE A 240 -17.67 2.29 -4.52
N SER A 241 -18.87 2.03 -3.99
CA SER A 241 -19.44 2.80 -2.87
C SER A 241 -18.59 2.67 -1.60
N ASN A 242 -18.19 1.45 -1.25
CA ASN A 242 -17.30 1.19 -0.10
C ASN A 242 -15.94 1.88 -0.25
N LEU A 243 -15.36 1.84 -1.45
CA LEU A 243 -14.12 2.55 -1.79
C LEU A 243 -14.31 4.07 -1.64
N GLY A 244 -15.46 4.61 -2.03
CA GLY A 244 -15.80 6.01 -1.84
C GLY A 244 -15.80 6.44 -0.37
N SER A 245 -16.38 5.63 0.52
CA SER A 245 -16.32 5.85 1.97
C SER A 245 -14.88 5.85 2.50
N MET A 246 -14.08 4.86 2.06
CA MET A 246 -12.68 4.75 2.42
C MET A 246 -11.85 5.96 1.94
N MET A 247 -12.06 6.40 0.70
CA MET A 247 -11.41 7.59 0.14
C MET A 247 -11.78 8.85 0.93
N GLY A 248 -13.05 9.00 1.32
CA GLY A 248 -13.51 10.10 2.16
C GLY A 248 -12.80 10.14 3.50
N HIS A 249 -12.69 8.99 4.17
CA HIS A 249 -11.97 8.88 5.44
C HIS A 249 -10.48 9.22 5.26
N LEU A 250 -9.82 8.67 4.24
CA LEU A 250 -8.41 8.97 3.96
C LEU A 250 -8.19 10.45 3.63
N ALA A 251 -9.10 11.08 2.87
CA ALA A 251 -9.02 12.49 2.54
C ALA A 251 -9.10 13.38 3.79
N VAL A 252 -10.00 13.06 4.73
CA VAL A 252 -10.08 13.76 6.02
C VAL A 252 -8.79 13.58 6.81
N MET A 253 -8.29 12.35 6.91
CA MET A 253 -7.08 12.02 7.67
C MET A 253 -5.83 12.70 7.09
N ILE A 254 -5.70 12.73 5.76
CA ILE A 254 -4.61 13.43 5.06
C ILE A 254 -4.77 14.94 5.20
N LYS A 255 -5.98 15.50 5.14
CA LYS A 255 -6.17 16.94 5.34
C LYS A 255 -5.78 17.38 6.75
N GLN A 256 -6.17 16.61 7.77
CA GLN A 256 -5.79 16.86 9.16
C GLN A 256 -4.28 16.77 9.38
N GLN A 257 -3.60 15.84 8.69
CA GLN A 257 -2.16 15.65 8.83
C GLN A 257 -1.33 16.49 7.83
N GLY A 258 -1.93 16.99 6.76
CA GLY A 258 -1.29 17.75 5.67
C GLY A 258 -0.87 19.15 6.09
N GLU A 259 -1.54 19.74 7.08
CA GLU A 259 -1.11 20.98 7.73
C GLU A 259 0.25 20.81 8.45
N LEU A 260 0.57 19.59 8.91
CA LEU A 260 1.87 19.24 9.50
C LEU A 260 2.92 18.91 8.42
N MET A 261 2.52 18.50 7.21
CA MET A 261 3.42 18.12 6.11
C MET A 261 4.13 19.31 5.46
N ASN A 262 3.53 20.51 5.50
CA ASN A 262 4.15 21.76 5.00
C ASN A 262 5.29 22.29 5.89
N ARG A 263 5.76 21.53 6.89
CA ARG A 263 6.82 21.91 7.83
C ARG A 263 8.21 21.34 7.51
N ILE A 264 8.48 20.90 6.29
CA ILE A 264 9.87 20.61 5.87
C ILE A 264 10.76 21.84 6.09
N ASP A 265 10.24 23.04 5.78
CA ASP A 265 10.95 24.30 5.99
C ASP A 265 11.14 24.61 7.50
N SER A 266 10.13 24.33 8.33
CA SER A 266 10.21 24.48 9.79
C SER A 266 11.26 23.56 10.42
N ASN A 267 11.40 22.33 9.96
CA ASN A 267 12.36 21.38 10.53
C ASN A 267 13.80 21.73 10.12
N VAL A 268 14.02 22.25 8.92
CA VAL A 268 15.31 22.82 8.50
C VAL A 268 15.63 24.08 9.30
N MET A 269 14.64 24.95 9.54
CA MET A 269 14.79 26.16 10.34
C MET A 269 15.10 25.84 11.81
N GLN A 270 14.43 24.86 12.41
CA GLN A 270 14.72 24.37 13.76
C GLN A 270 16.09 23.68 13.86
N ALA A 271 16.50 22.91 12.83
CA ALA A 271 17.84 22.33 12.79
C ALA A 271 18.91 23.44 12.75
N ARG A 272 18.69 24.48 11.93
CA ARG A 272 19.56 25.66 11.88
C ARG A 272 19.60 26.39 13.22
N GLU A 273 18.46 26.63 13.86
CA GLU A 273 18.37 27.27 15.17
C GLU A 273 19.14 26.48 16.24
N ASN A 274 18.99 25.16 16.27
CA ASN A 274 19.73 24.29 17.19
C ASN A 274 21.25 24.31 16.93
N VAL A 275 21.66 24.40 15.66
CA VAL A 275 23.07 24.57 15.28
C VAL A 275 23.60 25.94 15.72
N ASP A 276 22.85 27.02 15.51
CA ASP A 276 23.21 28.38 15.95
C ASP A 276 23.30 28.48 17.48
N LEU A 277 22.38 27.83 18.20
CA LEU A 277 22.41 27.71 19.66
C LEU A 277 23.64 26.92 20.12
N GLY A 278 23.96 25.82 19.45
CA GLY A 278 25.18 25.04 19.70
C GLY A 278 26.45 25.87 19.47
N GLN A 279 26.51 26.60 18.36
CA GLN A 279 27.62 27.49 18.02
C GLN A 279 27.77 28.61 19.06
N ASN A 280 26.66 29.21 19.52
CA ASN A 280 26.68 30.21 20.58
C ASN A 280 27.18 29.64 21.92
N GLN A 281 26.81 28.41 22.27
CA GLN A 281 27.32 27.74 23.47
C GLN A 281 28.82 27.45 23.36
N LEU A 282 29.30 27.00 22.20
CA LEU A 282 30.72 26.82 21.90
C LEU A 282 31.49 28.14 22.02
N MET A 283 30.97 29.23 21.47
CA MET A 283 31.58 30.57 21.55
C MET A 283 31.60 31.12 22.99
N LYS A 284 30.52 30.94 23.75
CA LYS A 284 30.47 31.28 25.18
C LYS A 284 31.51 30.50 25.97
N TYR A 285 31.67 29.20 25.69
CA TYR A 285 32.66 28.36 26.35
C TYR A 285 34.10 28.74 25.98
N TRP A 286 34.37 29.02 24.70
CA TRP A 286 35.67 29.49 24.24
C TRP A 286 36.09 30.79 24.93
N ARG A 287 35.16 31.76 25.05
CA ARG A 287 35.39 33.00 25.81
C ARG A 287 35.70 32.76 27.29
N ASN A 288 35.00 31.84 27.94
CA ASN A 288 35.28 31.50 29.35
C ASN A 288 36.64 30.80 29.54
N ILE A 289 37.06 29.94 28.62
CA ILE A 289 38.37 29.30 28.65
C ILE A 289 39.50 30.31 28.40
N GLN A 290 39.32 31.21 27.43
CA GLN A 290 40.32 32.20 27.08
C GLN A 290 40.50 33.25 28.20
N GLY A 291 39.42 33.62 28.90
CA GLY A 291 39.46 34.57 30.01
C GLY A 291 40.36 34.13 31.17
N ASN A 292 40.47 32.82 31.44
CA ASN A 292 41.23 32.32 32.58
C ASN A 292 42.74 32.15 32.30
N GLN A 293 43.15 32.16 31.03
CA GLN A 293 44.58 32.05 30.65
C GLN A 293 45.39 33.26 31.10
N GLY A 294 44.81 34.47 31.05
CA GLY A 294 45.47 35.68 31.55
C GLY A 294 45.72 35.65 33.07
N LEU A 295 44.86 34.99 33.83
CA LEU A 295 45.03 34.80 35.28
C LEU A 295 46.15 33.79 35.57
N VAL A 296 46.19 32.67 34.85
CA VAL A 296 47.23 31.63 34.99
C VAL A 296 48.61 32.20 34.66
N LEU A 297 48.71 33.03 33.62
CA LEU A 297 49.98 33.67 33.25
C LEU A 297 50.52 34.60 34.34
N LYS A 298 49.65 35.37 34.99
CA LYS A 298 50.04 36.24 36.12
C LYS A 298 50.53 35.44 37.32
N MET A 299 49.85 34.34 37.67
CA MET A 299 50.29 33.43 38.74
C MET A 299 51.63 32.77 38.43
N PHE A 300 51.85 32.37 37.17
CA PHE A 300 53.12 31.78 36.73
C PHE A 300 54.27 32.79 36.77
N PHE A 301 54.03 34.04 36.39
CA PHE A 301 55.02 35.12 36.49
C PHE A 301 55.47 35.37 37.94
N VAL A 302 54.50 35.41 38.87
CA VAL A 302 54.81 35.55 40.31
C VAL A 302 55.66 34.38 40.82
N LEU A 303 55.36 33.16 40.36
CA LEU A 303 56.12 31.96 40.73
C LEU A 303 57.57 32.02 40.19
N ILE A 304 57.78 32.47 38.95
CA ILE A 304 59.13 32.65 38.37
C ILE A 304 59.93 33.68 39.17
N VAL A 305 59.33 34.84 39.48
CA VAL A 305 60.00 35.88 40.27
C VAL A 305 60.38 35.34 41.65
N PHE A 306 59.50 34.55 42.28
CA PHE A 306 59.79 33.90 43.56
C PHE A 306 60.96 32.91 43.47
N ILE A 307 61.03 32.06 42.43
CA ILE A 307 62.16 31.14 42.23
C ILE A 307 63.47 31.90 42.03
N ILE A 308 63.46 32.96 41.22
CA ILE A 308 64.66 33.80 41.00
C ILE A 308 65.10 34.46 42.30
N PHE A 309 64.15 34.97 43.09
CA PHE A 309 64.44 35.58 44.39
C PHE A 309 65.10 34.58 45.34
N VAL A 310 64.51 33.39 45.49
CA VAL A 310 65.06 32.32 46.32
C VAL A 310 66.44 31.88 45.82
N ALA A 311 66.62 31.67 44.51
CA ALA A 311 67.90 31.27 43.95
C ALA A 311 69.00 32.31 44.23
N VAL A 312 68.71 33.61 44.06
CA VAL A 312 69.70 34.68 44.29
C VAL A 312 70.02 34.85 45.78
N PHE A 313 69.03 34.69 46.66
CA PHE A 313 69.18 34.93 48.10
C PHE A 313 69.70 33.72 48.89
N VAL A 314 69.53 32.50 48.37
CA VAL A 314 69.96 31.24 49.02
C VAL A 314 71.30 30.73 48.47
N ILE A 315 71.65 31.05 47.21
CA ILE A 315 72.91 30.60 46.59
C ILE A 315 74.05 31.61 46.82
N LYS A 316 73.76 32.78 47.41
CA LYS A 316 74.76 33.69 48.00
C LYS A 316 74.84 33.47 49.49
#